data_AF-A0A2V9IVJ3-F1
#
_entry.id   AF-A0A2V9IVJ3-F1
#
_cell.length_a   1.000
_cell.length_b   1.000
_cell.length_c   1.000
_cell.angle_alpha   90.00
_cell.angle_beta   90.00
_cell.angle_gamma   90.00
#
_symmetry.space_group_name_H-M   'P 1'
#
loop_
_entity.id
_entity.type
_entity.pdbx_description
1 polymer ?
#
loop_
_entity_poly.entity_id
_entity_poly.type
_entity_poly.pdbx_seq_one_letter_code
_entity_poly.pdbx_strand_id
1 'polypeptide(L)'
;MLVGFPYARRWRQNSAVGEDLEKLKQRLPLLDYLRQQNWTARPAGHASEFVGLCPLHPETRPSFYVNAHKNLFYCHGCGQGGDLIRFVELSQHLSFRQSLTYLEQQNAPADRDALLRQASAFYQRQLDRYPEARRYLEQRGLRDFALIRELQIGYAPGGSLRRHLVAQGYSLDLLRRTGLVNPQGYDALYQRVVFPCYRDGRIVNLYGRSTGTAFAHRFLPGSQGGLVACPV
;
A
#
# COMPACT_ATOMS: atom_id res chain seq x y z
N MET A 1 -6.28 -36.62 -1.68
CA MET A 1 -7.30 -36.15 -0.74
C MET A 1 -6.66 -35.07 0.14
N LEU A 2 -6.92 -33.79 -0.13
CA LEU A 2 -6.42 -32.70 0.72
C LEU A 2 -7.44 -32.49 1.83
N VAL A 3 -7.08 -32.97 3.02
CA VAL A 3 -7.84 -32.83 4.26
C VAL A 3 -7.93 -31.35 4.61
N GLY A 4 -9.12 -30.87 4.95
CA GLY A 4 -9.41 -29.45 5.17
C GLY A 4 -8.50 -28.83 6.22
N PHE A 5 -7.79 -27.75 5.85
CA PHE A 5 -6.94 -27.00 6.77
C PHE A 5 -7.80 -26.20 7.77
N PRO A 6 -7.63 -26.38 9.08
CA PRO A 6 -8.46 -25.75 10.12
C PRO A 6 -8.21 -24.25 10.32
N TYR A 7 -7.29 -23.63 9.58
CA TYR A 7 -6.91 -22.23 9.80
C TYR A 7 -7.91 -21.20 9.24
N ALA A 8 -8.89 -21.63 8.43
CA ALA A 8 -9.91 -20.76 7.84
C ALA A 8 -11.00 -20.29 8.84
N ARG A 9 -10.96 -20.70 10.11
CA ARG A 9 -12.01 -20.44 11.11
C ARG A 9 -11.56 -19.62 12.31
N ARG A 10 -10.76 -18.59 12.11
CA ARG A 10 -10.61 -17.54 13.13
C ARG A 10 -10.61 -16.20 12.43
N TRP A 11 -11.62 -15.39 12.74
CA TRP A 11 -11.93 -14.07 12.14
C TRP A 11 -12.80 -14.08 10.87
N ARG A 12 -13.99 -14.69 10.99
CA ARG A 12 -15.18 -14.32 10.22
C ARG A 12 -15.99 -13.26 10.98
N GLN A 13 -15.37 -12.16 11.38
CA GLN A 13 -16.02 -11.06 12.12
C GLN A 13 -15.54 -9.68 11.61
N ASN A 14 -15.62 -9.47 10.30
CA ASN A 14 -15.86 -8.18 9.63
C ASN A 14 -15.72 -8.38 8.12
N SER A 15 -16.85 -8.35 7.40
CA SER A 15 -16.89 -8.61 5.96
C SER A 15 -16.00 -7.68 5.13
N ALA A 16 -15.82 -6.43 5.59
CA ALA A 16 -14.94 -5.44 4.94
C ALA A 16 -13.45 -5.83 5.01
N VAL A 17 -12.99 -6.35 6.16
CA VAL A 17 -11.58 -6.75 6.34
C VAL A 17 -11.26 -7.97 5.49
N GLY A 18 -12.19 -8.93 5.39
CA GLY A 18 -12.06 -10.09 4.51
C GLY A 18 -11.94 -9.71 3.04
N GLU A 19 -12.71 -8.71 2.58
CA GLU A 19 -12.65 -8.23 1.20
C GLU A 19 -11.33 -7.53 0.88
N ASP A 20 -10.80 -6.73 1.82
CA ASP A 20 -9.51 -6.07 1.66
C ASP A 20 -8.33 -7.06 1.65
N LEU A 21 -8.41 -8.12 2.45
CA LEU A 21 -7.46 -9.23 2.46
C LEU A 21 -7.41 -9.96 1.13
N GLU A 22 -8.57 -10.29 0.55
CA GLU A 22 -8.61 -10.96 -0.75
C GLU A 22 -8.12 -10.05 -1.88
N LYS A 23 -8.42 -8.75 -1.83
CA LYS A 23 -7.84 -7.77 -2.78
C LYS A 23 -6.32 -7.71 -2.68
N LEU A 24 -5.75 -7.79 -1.48
CA LEU A 24 -4.30 -7.82 -1.30
C LEU A 24 -3.69 -9.08 -1.94
N LYS A 25 -4.28 -10.25 -1.66
CA LYS A 25 -3.84 -11.55 -2.21
C LYS A 25 -3.94 -11.65 -3.73
N GLN A 26 -4.94 -10.99 -4.33
CA GLN A 26 -5.10 -10.92 -5.78
C GLN A 26 -4.04 -10.03 -6.45
N ARG A 27 -3.62 -8.95 -5.76
CA ARG A 27 -2.62 -8.01 -6.29
C ARG A 27 -1.20 -8.53 -6.21
N LEU A 28 -0.91 -9.32 -5.17
CA LEU A 28 0.38 -9.93 -4.94
C LEU A 28 0.18 -11.44 -4.74
N PRO A 29 0.11 -12.23 -5.83
CA PRO A 29 0.02 -13.68 -5.72
C PRO A 29 1.26 -14.26 -5.02
N LEU A 30 1.07 -15.32 -4.24
CA LEU A 30 2.12 -15.98 -3.47
C LEU A 30 3.29 -16.43 -4.34
N LEU A 31 3.02 -17.01 -5.51
CA LEU A 31 4.07 -17.46 -6.43
C LEU A 31 4.93 -16.29 -6.93
N ASP A 32 4.31 -15.16 -7.24
CA ASP A 32 5.02 -13.98 -7.74
C ASP A 32 5.84 -13.33 -6.62
N TYR A 33 5.29 -13.24 -5.41
CA TYR A 33 6.03 -12.82 -4.23
C TYR A 33 7.26 -13.70 -3.98
N LEU A 34 7.11 -15.02 -4.03
CA LEU A 34 8.23 -15.96 -3.83
C LEU A 34 9.32 -15.78 -4.91
N ARG A 35 8.91 -15.59 -6.17
CA ARG A 35 9.86 -15.31 -7.27
C ARG A 35 10.63 -14.00 -7.07
N GLN A 36 9.99 -12.95 -6.55
CA GLN A 36 10.67 -11.70 -6.17
C GLN A 36 11.71 -11.92 -5.07
N GLN A 37 11.50 -12.91 -4.19
CA GLN A 37 12.46 -13.34 -3.18
C GLN A 37 13.49 -14.35 -3.72
N ASN A 38 13.67 -14.42 -5.04
CA ASN A 38 14.57 -15.35 -5.73
C ASN A 38 14.31 -16.83 -5.45
N TRP A 39 13.08 -17.20 -5.07
CA TRP A 39 12.73 -18.61 -4.92
C TRP A 39 12.63 -19.29 -6.28
N THR A 40 13.40 -20.35 -6.45
CA THR A 40 13.43 -21.15 -7.67
C THR A 40 12.61 -22.43 -7.48
N ALA A 41 11.80 -22.76 -8.50
CA ALA A 41 10.92 -23.90 -8.45
C ALA A 41 10.72 -24.52 -9.83
N ARG A 42 10.44 -25.82 -9.85
CA ARG A 42 10.05 -26.56 -11.05
C ARG A 42 8.56 -26.90 -11.01
N PRO A 43 7.89 -27.03 -12.17
CA PRO A 43 6.51 -27.53 -12.20
C PRO A 43 6.39 -28.90 -11.54
N ALA A 44 5.29 -29.13 -10.83
CA ALA A 44 5.01 -30.34 -10.08
C ALA A 44 3.69 -30.96 -10.55
N GLY A 45 3.74 -31.92 -11.48
CA GLY A 45 2.67 -32.88 -11.82
C GLY A 45 1.30 -32.33 -12.25
N HIS A 46 0.61 -31.59 -11.38
CA HIS A 46 -0.66 -30.94 -11.61
C HIS A 46 -0.50 -29.55 -12.22
N ALA A 47 -1.52 -29.11 -12.96
CA ALA A 47 -1.57 -27.75 -13.49
C ALA A 47 -1.49 -26.72 -12.35
N SER A 48 -0.61 -25.73 -12.50
CA SER A 48 -0.40 -24.64 -11.52
C SER A 48 0.26 -25.02 -10.20
N GLU A 49 0.88 -26.20 -10.09
CA GLU A 49 1.69 -26.58 -8.92
C GLU A 49 3.18 -26.49 -9.20
N PHE A 50 3.93 -25.96 -8.23
CA PHE A 50 5.38 -25.75 -8.30
C PHE A 50 6.04 -26.32 -7.05
N VAL A 51 7.21 -26.93 -7.19
CA VAL A 51 8.00 -27.48 -6.08
C VAL A 51 9.43 -26.95 -6.10
N GLY A 52 9.94 -26.63 -4.91
CA GLY A 52 11.30 -26.12 -4.69
C GLY A 52 11.79 -26.40 -3.27
N LEU A 53 12.98 -25.88 -2.96
CA LEU A 53 13.51 -25.90 -1.60
C LEU A 53 12.69 -24.98 -0.70
N CYS A 54 12.49 -25.36 0.55
CA CYS A 54 11.70 -24.62 1.51
C CYS A 54 12.43 -23.36 1.98
N PRO A 55 11.82 -22.16 1.83
CA PRO A 55 12.38 -20.94 2.38
C PRO A 55 12.29 -20.84 3.91
N LEU A 56 11.51 -21.71 4.56
CA LEU A 56 11.19 -21.64 5.99
C LEU A 56 12.07 -22.54 6.86
N HIS A 57 12.82 -23.46 6.27
CA HIS A 57 13.75 -24.32 6.99
C HIS A 57 14.87 -24.82 6.06
N PRO A 58 16.08 -25.08 6.59
CA PRO A 58 17.17 -25.60 5.79
C PRO A 58 16.89 -27.05 5.35
N GLU A 59 16.99 -27.31 4.04
CA GLU A 59 16.86 -28.65 3.47
C GLU A 59 17.67 -28.80 2.18
N THR A 60 17.95 -30.05 1.78
CA THR A 60 18.67 -30.38 0.53
C THR A 60 17.78 -31.02 -0.53
N ARG A 61 16.56 -31.44 -0.15
CA ARG A 61 15.59 -32.08 -1.05
C ARG A 61 14.35 -31.20 -1.17
N PRO A 62 13.87 -30.86 -2.38
CA PRO A 62 12.68 -30.03 -2.55
C PRO A 62 11.45 -30.62 -1.85
N SER A 63 10.91 -29.91 -0.86
CA SER A 63 9.69 -30.33 -0.15
C SER A 63 8.61 -29.24 -0.09
N PHE A 64 8.88 -28.04 -0.61
CA PHE A 64 7.97 -26.90 -0.56
C PHE A 64 7.16 -26.77 -1.85
N TYR A 65 5.85 -26.97 -1.72
CA TYR A 65 4.89 -26.92 -2.82
C TYR A 65 4.07 -25.64 -2.79
N VAL A 66 3.84 -25.05 -3.96
CA VAL A 66 3.00 -23.87 -4.16
C VAL A 66 1.96 -24.19 -5.21
N ASN A 67 0.69 -24.01 -4.87
CA ASN A 67 -0.41 -24.07 -5.82
C ASN A 67 -0.81 -22.64 -6.21
N ALA A 68 -0.45 -22.22 -7.42
CA ALA A 68 -0.67 -20.85 -7.90
C ALA A 68 -2.16 -20.52 -8.08
N HIS A 69 -2.98 -21.52 -8.44
CA HIS A 69 -4.42 -21.34 -8.60
C HIS A 69 -5.13 -21.13 -7.26
N LYS A 70 -4.77 -21.93 -6.24
CA LYS A 70 -5.34 -21.81 -4.88
C LYS A 70 -4.67 -20.71 -4.06
N ASN A 71 -3.54 -20.19 -4.52
CA ASN A 71 -2.71 -19.21 -3.82
C ASN A 71 -2.27 -19.69 -2.41
N LEU A 72 -1.88 -20.97 -2.32
CA LEU A 72 -1.49 -21.64 -1.08
C LEU A 72 -0.13 -22.34 -1.22
N PHE A 73 0.60 -22.46 -0.10
CA PHE A 73 1.78 -23.32 0.00
C PHE A 73 1.60 -24.42 1.06
N TYR A 74 2.39 -25.48 0.90
CA TYR A 74 2.61 -26.49 1.92
C TYR A 74 4.00 -27.09 1.79
N CYS A 75 4.69 -27.26 2.91
CA CYS A 75 5.99 -27.90 2.97
C CYS A 75 5.88 -29.28 3.64
N HIS A 76 6.21 -30.33 2.91
CA HIS A 76 6.23 -31.69 3.44
C HIS A 76 7.40 -31.96 4.41
N GLY A 77 8.47 -31.16 4.36
CA GLY A 77 9.62 -31.28 5.26
C GLY A 77 9.34 -30.74 6.67
N CYS A 78 8.84 -29.51 6.78
CA CYS A 78 8.60 -28.86 8.08
C CYS A 78 7.12 -28.83 8.52
N GLY A 79 6.19 -29.32 7.69
CA GLY A 79 4.76 -29.38 8.00
C GLY A 79 4.03 -28.03 7.99
N GLN A 80 4.69 -26.95 7.60
CA GLN A 80 4.08 -25.61 7.54
C GLN A 80 3.29 -25.43 6.23
N GLY A 81 2.16 -24.73 6.31
CA GLY A 81 1.34 -24.39 5.16
C GLY A 81 0.41 -23.21 5.43
N GLY A 82 -0.09 -22.61 4.36
CA GLY A 82 -1.00 -21.46 4.45
C GLY A 82 -1.01 -20.61 3.18
N ASP A 83 -1.49 -19.38 3.32
CA ASP A 83 -1.50 -18.37 2.26
C ASP A 83 -0.27 -17.45 2.33
N LEU A 84 -0.22 -16.42 1.47
CA LEU A 84 0.83 -15.42 1.47
C LEU A 84 1.08 -14.77 2.84
N ILE A 85 0.01 -14.46 3.56
CA ILE A 85 0.13 -13.78 4.85
C ILE A 85 0.79 -14.74 5.84
N ARG A 86 0.34 -16.00 5.88
CA ARG A 86 0.95 -17.02 6.72
C ARG A 86 2.42 -17.26 6.37
N PHE A 87 2.77 -17.24 5.08
CA PHE A 87 4.15 -17.36 4.65
C PHE A 87 5.01 -16.21 5.18
N VAL A 88 4.54 -14.97 5.11
CA VAL A 88 5.24 -13.79 5.65
C VAL A 88 5.36 -13.84 7.16
N GLU A 89 4.31 -14.20 7.89
CA GLU A 89 4.37 -14.38 9.35
C GLU A 89 5.51 -15.34 9.74
N LEU A 90 5.63 -16.46 9.02
CA LEU A 90 6.63 -17.50 9.29
C LEU A 90 8.04 -17.10 8.86
N SER A 91 8.19 -16.53 7.66
CA SER A 91 9.51 -16.20 7.08
C SER A 91 10.13 -14.93 7.67
N GLN A 92 9.31 -13.96 8.06
CA GLN A 92 9.77 -12.67 8.60
C GLN A 92 9.61 -12.58 10.12
N HIS A 93 9.06 -13.62 10.77
CA HIS A 93 8.74 -13.63 12.21
C HIS A 93 7.86 -12.45 12.66
N LEU A 94 6.88 -12.10 11.82
CA LEU A 94 5.98 -10.98 12.05
C LEU A 94 4.62 -11.45 12.58
N SER A 95 3.97 -10.62 13.38
CA SER A 95 2.54 -10.81 13.67
C SER A 95 1.69 -10.59 12.40
N PHE A 96 0.45 -11.07 12.42
CA PHE A 96 -0.51 -10.85 11.32
C PHE A 96 -0.59 -9.37 10.88
N ARG A 97 -0.76 -8.44 11.83
CA ARG A 97 -0.87 -7.00 11.52
C ARG A 97 0.42 -6.45 10.89
N GLN A 98 1.58 -6.83 11.42
CA GLN A 98 2.87 -6.43 10.85
C GLN A 98 3.08 -7.02 9.45
N SER A 99 2.65 -8.26 9.22
CA SER A 99 2.72 -8.93 7.93
C SER A 99 1.87 -8.22 6.87
N LEU A 100 0.67 -7.74 7.24
CA LEU A 100 -0.14 -6.92 6.34
C LEU A 100 0.55 -5.61 5.97
N THR A 101 1.08 -4.88 6.96
CA THR A 101 1.80 -3.63 6.70
C THR A 101 3.04 -3.86 5.84
N TYR A 102 3.76 -4.96 6.04
CA TYR A 102 4.91 -5.35 5.24
C TYR A 102 4.50 -5.64 3.78
N LEU A 103 3.47 -6.46 3.57
CA LEU A 103 2.97 -6.80 2.24
C LEU A 103 2.45 -5.58 1.47
N GLU A 104 1.81 -4.64 2.16
CA GLU A 104 1.38 -3.36 1.56
C GLU A 104 2.57 -2.53 1.07
N GLN A 105 3.71 -2.58 1.75
CA GLN A 105 4.95 -1.91 1.33
C GLN A 105 5.61 -2.63 0.15
N GLN A 106 5.61 -3.96 0.12
CA GLN A 106 6.15 -4.73 -1.01
C GLN A 106 5.32 -4.53 -2.28
N ASN A 107 4.02 -4.29 -2.13
CA ASN A 107 3.14 -3.95 -3.24
C ASN A 107 3.15 -2.45 -3.59
N ALA A 108 3.98 -1.63 -2.93
CA ALA A 108 4.15 -0.24 -3.30
C ALA A 108 4.94 -0.16 -4.62
N PRO A 109 4.51 0.67 -5.58
CA PRO A 109 5.25 0.82 -6.82
C PRO A 109 6.69 1.31 -6.57
N ALA A 110 7.65 0.80 -7.32
CA ALA A 110 9.09 1.08 -7.17
C ALA A 110 9.44 2.58 -7.20
N ASP A 111 8.58 3.42 -7.78
CA ASP A 111 8.74 4.87 -7.86
C ASP A 111 7.67 5.66 -7.05
N ARG A 112 7.17 5.06 -5.96
CA ARG A 112 6.11 5.68 -5.15
C ARG A 112 6.52 7.03 -4.58
N ASP A 113 7.74 7.17 -4.07
CA ASP A 113 8.23 8.45 -3.51
C ASP A 113 8.19 9.55 -4.57
N ALA A 114 8.75 9.31 -5.77
CA ALA A 114 8.77 10.34 -6.80
C ALA A 114 7.35 10.69 -7.27
N LEU A 115 6.46 9.72 -7.41
CA LEU A 115 5.07 9.98 -7.75
C LEU A 115 4.36 10.82 -6.68
N LEU A 116 4.58 10.52 -5.39
CA LEU A 116 4.02 11.32 -4.29
C LEU A 116 4.63 12.72 -4.22
N ARG A 117 5.91 12.90 -4.56
CA ARG A 117 6.54 14.22 -4.72
C ARG A 117 5.91 15.03 -5.85
N GLN A 118 5.64 14.41 -7.00
CA GLN A 118 4.93 15.08 -8.11
C GLN A 118 3.52 15.52 -7.69
N ALA A 119 2.78 14.66 -6.98
CA ALA A 119 1.46 14.99 -6.46
C ALA A 119 1.52 16.11 -5.40
N SER A 120 2.47 16.06 -4.47
CA SER A 120 2.68 17.10 -3.46
C SER A 120 3.01 18.45 -4.10
N ALA A 121 3.95 18.48 -5.06
CA ALA A 121 4.29 19.70 -5.80
C ALA A 121 3.09 20.26 -6.58
N PHE A 122 2.26 19.40 -7.15
CA PHE A 122 1.00 19.81 -7.77
C PHE A 122 0.06 20.47 -6.76
N TYR A 123 -0.19 19.84 -5.62
CA TYR A 123 -1.07 20.39 -4.59
C TYR A 123 -0.53 21.69 -3.99
N GLN A 124 0.78 21.83 -3.84
CA GLN A 124 1.40 23.08 -3.39
C GLN A 124 1.06 24.23 -4.35
N ARG A 125 1.21 24.02 -5.67
CA ARG A 125 0.81 25.02 -6.69
C ARG A 125 -0.68 25.35 -6.66
N GLN A 126 -1.52 24.41 -6.27
CA GLN A 126 -2.96 24.65 -6.16
C GLN A 126 -3.29 25.55 -4.95
N LEU A 127 -2.53 25.47 -3.85
CA LEU A 127 -2.80 26.31 -2.67
C LEU A 127 -2.80 27.81 -3.03
N ASP A 128 -1.94 28.22 -3.96
CA ASP A 128 -1.87 29.60 -4.43
C ASP A 128 -3.10 30.03 -5.24
N ARG A 129 -3.80 29.08 -5.87
CA ARG A 129 -4.95 29.31 -6.76
C ARG A 129 -6.29 29.32 -6.04
N TYR A 130 -6.35 28.86 -4.80
CA TYR A 130 -7.57 28.73 -4.01
C TYR A 130 -7.45 29.55 -2.70
N PRO A 131 -7.79 30.85 -2.73
CA PRO A 131 -7.68 31.73 -1.56
C PRO A 131 -8.46 31.24 -0.33
N GLU A 132 -9.54 30.50 -0.52
CA GLU A 132 -10.30 29.89 0.57
C GLU A 132 -9.47 28.87 1.37
N ALA A 133 -8.57 28.14 0.72
CA ALA A 133 -7.67 27.21 1.38
C ALA A 133 -6.60 27.93 2.19
N ARG A 134 -6.08 29.07 1.68
CA ARG A 134 -5.18 29.94 2.44
C ARG A 134 -5.87 30.53 3.67
N ARG A 135 -7.09 31.05 3.50
CA ARG A 135 -7.88 31.60 4.61
C ARG A 135 -8.13 30.54 5.69
N TYR A 136 -8.39 29.29 5.30
CA TYR A 136 -8.49 28.18 6.24
C TYR A 136 -7.19 27.99 7.02
N LEU A 137 -6.02 28.01 6.38
CA LEU A 137 -4.72 27.91 7.07
C LEU A 137 -4.51 29.07 8.05
N GLU A 138 -4.81 30.30 7.63
CA GLU A 138 -4.67 31.51 8.46
C GLU A 138 -5.56 31.45 9.71
N GLN A 139 -6.82 31.00 9.56
CA GLN A 139 -7.75 30.78 10.68
C GLN A 139 -7.25 29.71 11.66
N ARG A 140 -6.41 28.79 11.19
CA ARG A 140 -5.79 27.73 12.01
C ARG A 140 -4.42 28.14 12.54
N GLY A 141 -3.99 29.39 12.34
CA GLY A 141 -2.74 29.96 12.84
C GLY A 141 -1.53 29.79 11.92
N LEU A 142 -1.70 29.18 10.75
CA LEU A 142 -0.62 29.00 9.78
C LEU A 142 -0.59 30.19 8.81
N ARG A 143 0.13 31.24 9.20
CA ARG A 143 0.26 32.50 8.43
C ARG A 143 1.61 32.66 7.73
N ASP A 144 2.62 31.93 8.16
CA ASP A 144 3.97 32.04 7.61
C ASP A 144 4.07 31.31 6.27
N PHE A 145 4.25 32.08 5.19
CA PHE A 145 4.42 31.55 3.85
C PHE A 145 5.70 30.75 3.65
N ALA A 146 6.80 31.10 4.34
CA ALA A 146 8.04 30.37 4.25
C ALA A 146 7.86 28.96 4.84
N LEU A 147 7.26 28.87 6.02
CA LEU A 147 6.92 27.61 6.67
C LEU A 147 5.96 26.75 5.83
N ILE A 148 4.91 27.36 5.25
CA ILE A 148 3.97 26.67 4.35
C ILE A 148 4.70 26.06 3.14
N ARG A 149 5.67 26.79 2.57
CA ARG A 149 6.47 26.30 1.44
C ARG A 149 7.46 25.21 1.84
N GLU A 150 8.14 25.38 2.97
CA GLU A 150 9.10 24.42 3.53
C GLU A 150 8.43 23.08 3.84
N LEU A 151 7.28 23.11 4.52
CA LEU A 151 6.47 21.93 4.83
C LEU A 151 5.72 21.36 3.62
N GLN A 152 5.84 22.02 2.46
CA GLN A 152 5.17 21.66 1.21
C GLN A 152 3.65 21.47 1.36
N ILE A 153 3.03 22.32 2.18
CA ILE A 153 1.59 22.30 2.39
C ILE A 153 0.91 22.69 1.08
N GLY A 154 -0.07 21.90 0.68
CA GLY A 154 -0.81 22.09 -0.56
C GLY A 154 -2.32 22.07 -0.37
N TYR A 155 -3.05 22.23 -1.47
CA TYR A 155 -4.50 22.11 -1.50
C TYR A 155 -4.95 21.16 -2.61
N ALA A 156 -5.84 20.23 -2.27
CA ALA A 156 -6.51 19.35 -3.20
C ALA A 156 -7.92 19.87 -3.47
N PRO A 157 -8.15 20.65 -4.54
CA PRO A 157 -9.52 20.99 -4.96
C PRO A 157 -10.28 19.76 -5.45
N GLY A 158 -9.53 18.75 -5.93
CA GLY A 158 -9.97 17.50 -6.52
C GLY A 158 -10.48 17.67 -7.97
N GLY A 159 -10.58 16.55 -8.68
CA GLY A 159 -10.92 16.49 -10.10
C GLY A 159 -9.80 16.96 -11.06
N SER A 160 -8.60 17.25 -10.57
CA SER A 160 -7.52 17.85 -11.37
C SER A 160 -6.19 17.08 -11.31
N LEU A 161 -5.91 16.36 -10.21
CA LEU A 161 -4.66 15.62 -10.05
C LEU A 161 -4.56 14.49 -11.09
N ARG A 162 -5.62 13.67 -11.22
CA ARG A 162 -5.61 12.56 -12.19
C ARG A 162 -5.26 13.02 -13.59
N ARG A 163 -5.93 14.07 -14.08
CA ARG A 163 -5.69 14.61 -15.43
C ARG A 163 -4.25 15.09 -15.56
N HIS A 164 -3.72 15.77 -14.55
CA HIS A 164 -2.35 16.26 -14.55
C HIS A 164 -1.32 15.13 -14.65
N LEU A 165 -1.42 14.11 -13.79
CA LEU A 165 -0.46 13.00 -13.76
C LEU A 165 -0.58 12.09 -14.99
N VAL A 166 -1.80 11.85 -15.50
CA VAL A 166 -1.98 11.10 -16.75
C VAL A 166 -1.36 11.84 -17.93
N ALA A 167 -1.47 13.17 -17.98
CA ALA A 167 -0.84 13.98 -19.03
C ALA A 167 0.70 13.93 -18.98
N GLN A 168 1.27 13.57 -17.82
CA GLN A 168 2.71 13.35 -17.64
C GLN A 168 3.15 11.92 -17.93
N GLY A 169 2.24 11.05 -18.39
CA GLY A 169 2.55 9.67 -18.79
C GLY A 169 2.33 8.62 -17.69
N TYR A 170 1.86 8.99 -16.50
CA TYR A 170 1.54 8.01 -15.46
C TYR A 170 0.26 7.23 -15.79
N SER A 171 0.31 5.91 -15.68
CA SER A 171 -0.85 5.06 -15.95
C SER A 171 -1.90 5.19 -14.84
N LEU A 172 -3.18 5.14 -15.22
CA LEU A 172 -4.30 5.20 -14.25
C LEU A 172 -4.20 4.09 -13.20
N ASP A 173 -3.73 2.92 -13.59
CA ASP A 173 -3.56 1.77 -12.70
C ASP A 173 -2.49 2.02 -11.63
N LEU A 174 -1.38 2.67 -12.00
CA LEU A 174 -0.37 3.13 -11.03
C LEU A 174 -0.95 4.14 -10.04
N LEU A 175 -1.75 5.11 -10.51
CA LEU A 175 -2.39 6.11 -9.65
C LEU A 175 -3.40 5.50 -8.68
N ARG A 176 -4.10 4.44 -9.11
CA ARG A 176 -5.00 3.65 -8.24
C ARG A 176 -4.23 2.87 -7.19
N ARG A 177 -3.12 2.24 -7.57
CA ARG A 177 -2.24 1.50 -6.64
C ARG A 177 -1.61 2.39 -5.59
N THR A 178 -1.25 3.63 -5.94
CA THR A 178 -0.79 4.62 -4.94
C THR A 178 -1.91 5.23 -4.12
N GLY A 179 -3.16 5.07 -4.56
CA GLY A 179 -4.36 5.60 -3.93
C GLY A 179 -4.55 7.10 -4.13
N LEU A 180 -3.77 7.74 -5.01
CA LEU A 180 -4.02 9.10 -5.48
C LEU A 180 -5.34 9.20 -6.24
N VAL A 181 -5.75 8.09 -6.85
CA VAL A 181 -7.04 7.92 -7.52
C VAL A 181 -7.82 6.78 -6.85
N ASN A 182 -9.09 6.99 -6.58
CA ASN A 182 -9.97 6.00 -5.98
C ASN A 182 -10.42 4.92 -7.00
N PRO A 183 -11.08 3.82 -6.56
CA PRO A 183 -11.54 2.77 -7.47
C PRO A 183 -12.46 3.29 -8.59
N GLN A 184 -13.29 4.29 -8.28
CA GLN A 184 -14.21 4.93 -9.22
C GLN A 184 -13.49 5.83 -10.26
N GLY A 185 -12.18 6.06 -10.11
CA GLY A 185 -11.39 6.84 -11.06
C GLY A 185 -11.34 8.35 -10.78
N TYR A 186 -11.76 8.79 -9.59
CA TYR A 186 -11.66 10.18 -9.16
C TYR A 186 -10.46 10.41 -8.23
N ASP A 187 -10.00 11.66 -8.13
CA ASP A 187 -8.98 12.05 -7.15
C ASP A 187 -9.41 11.61 -5.75
N ALA A 188 -8.53 10.96 -5.01
CA ALA A 188 -8.85 10.46 -3.67
C ALA A 188 -8.91 11.57 -2.61
N LEU A 189 -8.21 12.68 -2.85
CA LEU A 189 -8.25 13.89 -2.03
C LEU A 189 -9.06 14.97 -2.76
N TYR A 190 -10.07 15.49 -2.07
CA TYR A 190 -11.02 16.48 -2.57
C TYR A 190 -11.37 17.44 -1.43
N GLN A 191 -11.30 18.74 -1.69
CA GLN A 191 -11.49 19.84 -0.72
C GLN A 191 -10.69 19.66 0.57
N ARG A 192 -9.38 19.44 0.43
CA ARG A 192 -8.48 19.17 1.56
C ARG A 192 -7.20 19.99 1.48
N VAL A 193 -6.77 20.52 2.61
CA VAL A 193 -5.35 20.89 2.79
C VAL A 193 -4.55 19.61 2.87
N VAL A 194 -3.46 19.53 2.11
CA VAL A 194 -2.62 18.33 1.99
C VAL A 194 -1.27 18.57 2.62
N PHE A 195 -0.81 17.61 3.41
CA PHE A 195 0.50 17.58 4.05
C PHE A 195 1.23 16.30 3.60
N PRO A 196 2.45 16.41 3.05
CA PRO A 196 3.27 15.23 2.81
C PRO A 196 3.76 14.63 4.14
N CYS A 197 3.68 13.30 4.26
CA CYS A 197 4.18 12.55 5.40
C CYS A 197 5.54 11.94 5.05
N TYR A 198 6.54 12.22 5.87
CA TYR A 198 7.91 11.78 5.64
C TYR A 198 8.32 10.58 6.50
N ARG A 199 9.25 9.81 5.97
CA ARG A 199 10.06 8.82 6.71
C ARG A 199 11.43 8.74 6.02
N ASP A 200 12.50 8.94 6.78
CA ASP A 200 13.88 8.88 6.28
C ASP A 200 14.11 9.74 5.02
N GLY A 201 13.57 10.96 5.02
CA GLY A 201 13.69 11.93 3.91
C GLY A 201 12.82 11.63 2.68
N ARG A 202 12.03 10.54 2.68
CA ARG A 202 11.11 10.15 1.59
C ARG A 202 9.66 10.42 1.97
N ILE A 203 8.85 10.82 0.99
CA ILE A 203 7.40 10.92 1.15
C ILE A 203 6.82 9.51 1.08
N VAL A 204 6.25 9.05 2.19
CA VAL A 204 5.61 7.73 2.29
C VAL A 204 4.09 7.80 2.15
N ASN A 205 3.50 8.96 2.43
CA ASN A 205 2.06 9.18 2.36
C ASN A 205 1.71 10.67 2.14
N LEU A 206 0.45 10.94 1.78
CA LEU A 206 -0.14 12.27 1.82
C LEU A 206 -1.34 12.26 2.77
N TYR A 207 -1.35 13.20 3.71
CA TYR A 207 -2.43 13.42 4.65
C TYR A 207 -3.28 14.61 4.20
N GLY A 208 -4.59 14.41 4.10
CA GLY A 208 -5.56 15.43 3.71
C GLY A 208 -6.52 15.80 4.83
N ARG A 209 -6.49 17.07 5.25
CA ARG A 209 -7.43 17.65 6.22
C ARG A 209 -8.57 18.38 5.51
N SER A 210 -9.81 18.01 5.80
CA SER A 210 -11.01 18.64 5.21
C SER A 210 -11.08 20.12 5.60
N THR A 211 -11.40 20.97 4.61
CA THR A 211 -11.73 22.39 4.83
C THR A 211 -13.23 22.64 4.95
N GLY A 212 -14.06 21.62 4.69
CA GLY A 212 -15.52 21.68 4.76
C GLY A 212 -16.13 20.56 5.62
N THR A 213 -17.37 20.18 5.31
CA THR A 213 -18.21 19.24 6.10
C THR A 213 -17.89 17.75 5.90
N ALA A 214 -16.98 17.41 4.98
CA ALA A 214 -16.55 16.03 4.76
C ALA A 214 -15.73 15.48 5.95
N PHE A 215 -15.55 14.14 6.01
CA PHE A 215 -14.73 13.48 7.03
C PHE A 215 -13.39 14.20 7.25
N ALA A 216 -13.11 14.58 8.50
CA ALA A 216 -12.07 15.54 8.83
C ALA A 216 -10.67 15.15 8.30
N HIS A 217 -10.36 13.85 8.26
CA HIS A 217 -9.00 13.34 8.05
C HIS A 217 -8.99 12.21 7.02
N ARG A 218 -8.01 12.21 6.12
CA ARG A 218 -7.80 11.13 5.15
C ARG A 218 -6.32 10.93 4.89
N PHE A 219 -5.86 9.67 4.93
CA PHE A 219 -4.56 9.26 4.44
C PHE A 219 -4.74 8.47 3.14
N LEU A 220 -3.71 8.44 2.30
CA LEU A 220 -3.67 7.48 1.20
C LEU A 220 -3.42 6.06 1.77
N PRO A 221 -3.85 5.00 1.08
CA PRO A 221 -3.53 3.62 1.45
C PRO A 221 -2.02 3.41 1.58
N GLY A 222 -1.62 2.56 2.54
CA GLY A 222 -0.23 2.23 2.85
C GLY A 222 0.24 2.82 4.18
N SER A 223 1.55 2.70 4.46
CA SER A 223 2.13 3.18 5.72
C SER A 223 1.84 4.66 5.93
N GLN A 224 1.27 5.01 7.07
CA GLN A 224 0.83 6.39 7.36
C GLN A 224 2.00 7.38 7.48
N GLY A 225 3.25 6.89 7.60
CA GLY A 225 4.39 7.72 7.93
C GLY A 225 4.24 8.35 9.32
N GLY A 226 5.28 9.01 9.81
CA GLY A 226 5.07 9.96 10.90
C GLY A 226 4.42 11.22 10.31
N LEU A 227 3.51 11.86 11.06
CA LEU A 227 3.19 13.28 10.82
C LEU A 227 4.35 14.21 11.25
N VAL A 228 5.48 13.63 11.65
CA VAL A 228 6.60 14.34 12.26
C VAL A 228 7.60 14.71 11.16
N ALA A 229 7.29 15.84 10.52
CA ALA A 229 8.31 16.75 10.02
C ALA A 229 8.02 18.13 10.63
N CYS A 230 8.03 18.20 11.96
CA CYS A 230 8.40 19.42 12.66
C CYS A 230 9.79 19.16 13.21
N PRO A 231 10.87 19.78 12.69
CA PRO A 231 12.00 20.02 13.57
C PRO A 231 11.46 20.87 14.72
N VAL A 232 11.71 20.40 15.95
CA VAL A 232 11.53 21.19 17.18
C VAL A 232 12.36 22.46 17.11
#